data_AF-A0A4U0QA94-F1
#
_entry.id   AF-A0A4U0QA94-F1
#
_cell.length_a   1.000
_cell.length_b   1.000
_cell.length_c   1.000
_cell.angle_alpha   90.00
_cell.angle_beta   90.00
_cell.angle_gamma   90.00
#
_symmetry.space_group_name_H-M   'P 1'
#
loop_
_entity.id
_entity.type
_entity.pdbx_description
1 polymer ?
#
loop_
_entity_poly.entity_id
_entity_poly.type
_entity_poly.pdbx_seq_one_letter_code
_entity_poly.pdbx_strand_id
1 'polypeptide(L)'
;MIDFSYLPIPSQEEWGDIFYDFDVQDVHKSFFGKNHGQAIALFKKDVLSRSQDVRFMPEKVFPYYMMSFGGFVQGGEYGENSSCDVANCYIDVIESKLNQVKRVSPLVENVSLVLRFIRDDIGKFIDGFGVRGSK
;
A
#
# COMPACT_ATOMS: atom_id res chain seq x y z
N MET A 1 2.21 11.71 10.65
CA MET A 1 1.36 11.96 9.46
C MET A 1 2.29 11.97 8.27
N ILE A 2 2.05 11.14 7.26
CA ILE A 2 2.82 11.16 6.01
C ILE A 2 2.55 12.50 5.32
N ASP A 3 3.61 13.24 5.01
CA ASP A 3 3.50 14.41 4.15
C ASP A 3 3.40 13.93 2.70
N PHE A 4 2.40 14.45 1.99
CA PHE A 4 2.05 14.09 0.62
C PHE A 4 2.50 15.17 -0.37
N SER A 5 3.11 16.27 0.09
CA SER A 5 3.30 17.48 -0.72
C SER A 5 4.36 17.38 -1.82
N TYR A 6 5.12 16.29 -1.89
CA TYR A 6 6.30 16.17 -2.75
C TYR A 6 6.16 15.19 -3.93
N LEU A 7 5.09 14.41 -4.03
CA LEU A 7 4.86 13.55 -5.22
C LEU A 7 3.63 14.02 -6.00
N PRO A 8 3.80 14.47 -7.26
CA PRO A 8 2.66 14.81 -8.12
C PRO A 8 1.88 13.55 -8.52
N ILE A 9 0.61 13.72 -8.91
CA ILE A 9 -0.18 12.64 -9.52
C ILE A 9 0.54 12.14 -10.77
N PRO A 10 0.81 10.82 -10.90
CA PRO A 10 1.54 10.30 -12.05
C PRO A 10 0.80 10.52 -13.37
N SER A 11 1.55 11.03 -14.34
CA SER A 11 1.13 11.27 -15.72
C SER A 11 1.05 9.97 -16.55
N GLN A 12 0.37 10.01 -17.70
CA GLN A 12 0.28 8.85 -18.60
C GLN A 12 1.67 8.37 -19.05
N GLU A 13 2.63 9.28 -19.25
CA GLU A 13 3.99 8.92 -19.63
C GLU A 13 4.71 8.09 -18.55
N GLU A 14 4.45 8.39 -17.27
CA GLU A 14 5.02 7.64 -16.15
C GLU A 14 4.41 6.24 -16.01
N TRP A 15 3.15 6.07 -16.41
CA TRP A 15 2.50 4.76 -16.52
C TRP A 15 3.08 3.91 -17.67
N GLY A 16 3.64 4.53 -18.70
CA GLY A 16 4.25 3.83 -19.83
C GLY A 16 3.23 3.12 -20.72
N ASP A 17 3.67 2.03 -21.36
CA ASP A 17 2.80 1.19 -22.20
C ASP A 17 1.93 0.27 -21.33
N ILE A 18 0.68 0.68 -21.12
CA ILE A 18 -0.29 -0.05 -20.29
C ILE A 18 -0.89 -1.26 -21.01
N PHE A 19 -0.66 -1.44 -22.31
CA PHE A 19 -1.21 -2.58 -23.07
C PHE A 19 -0.26 -3.77 -23.13
N TYR A 20 0.97 -3.60 -22.65
CA TYR A 20 1.97 -4.66 -22.56
C TYR A 20 1.56 -5.76 -21.56
N ASP A 21 0.81 -5.43 -20.51
CA ASP A 21 0.47 -6.33 -19.42
C ASP A 21 -0.97 -6.08 -18.93
N PHE A 22 -1.74 -7.16 -18.76
CA PHE A 22 -3.14 -7.10 -18.38
C PHE A 22 -3.34 -6.58 -16.95
N ASP A 23 -2.47 -6.97 -16.02
CA ASP A 23 -2.51 -6.49 -14.64
C ASP A 23 -2.22 -4.99 -14.60
N VAL A 24 -1.23 -4.52 -15.39
CA VAL A 24 -0.93 -3.08 -15.55
C VAL A 24 -2.13 -2.31 -16.13
N GLN A 25 -2.81 -2.89 -17.12
CA GLN A 25 -4.00 -2.28 -17.71
C GLN A 25 -5.13 -2.13 -16.69
N ASP A 26 -5.37 -3.16 -15.88
CA ASP A 26 -6.45 -3.17 -14.90
C ASP A 26 -6.17 -2.25 -13.70
N VAL A 27 -4.92 -2.19 -13.22
CA VAL A 27 -4.55 -1.21 -12.20
C VAL A 27 -4.65 0.22 -12.72
N HIS A 28 -4.30 0.46 -14.00
CA HIS A 28 -4.42 1.78 -14.61
C HIS A 28 -5.87 2.27 -14.62
N LYS A 29 -6.83 1.43 -15.05
CA LYS A 29 -8.27 1.76 -15.01
C LYS A 29 -8.73 2.17 -13.62
N SER A 30 -8.18 1.53 -12.59
CA SER A 30 -8.58 1.74 -11.21
C SER A 30 -7.91 2.94 -10.56
N PHE A 31 -6.66 3.26 -10.88
CA PHE A 31 -5.86 4.25 -10.15
C PHE A 31 -5.50 5.52 -10.93
N PHE A 32 -5.47 5.48 -12.26
CA PHE A 32 -5.01 6.59 -13.09
C PHE A 32 -5.72 7.91 -12.74
N GLY A 33 -4.92 8.97 -12.55
CA GLY A 33 -5.41 10.32 -12.24
C GLY A 33 -5.93 10.52 -10.82
N LYS A 34 -5.88 9.53 -9.93
CA LYS A 34 -6.39 9.67 -8.56
C LYS A 34 -5.43 10.42 -7.66
N ASN A 35 -5.95 11.42 -6.94
CA ASN A 35 -5.21 12.02 -5.83
C ASN A 35 -5.10 11.06 -4.64
N HIS A 36 -4.25 11.38 -3.64
CA HIS A 36 -4.06 10.54 -2.46
C HIS A 36 -5.37 10.19 -1.72
N GLY A 37 -6.28 11.14 -1.54
CA GLY A 37 -7.56 10.90 -0.86
C GLY A 37 -8.44 9.91 -1.64
N GLN A 38 -8.50 10.06 -2.96
CA GLN A 38 -9.21 9.13 -3.85
C GLN A 38 -8.57 7.74 -3.86
N ALA A 39 -7.24 7.65 -3.85
CA ALA A 39 -6.53 6.38 -3.76
C ALA A 39 -6.74 5.70 -2.39
N ILE A 40 -6.69 6.45 -1.29
CA ILE A 40 -7.03 5.95 0.07
C ILE A 40 -8.45 5.36 0.09
N ALA A 41 -9.41 6.03 -0.54
CA ALA A 41 -10.79 5.55 -0.61
C ALA A 41 -10.91 4.20 -1.36
N LEU A 42 -10.02 3.91 -2.32
CA LEU A 42 -9.97 2.60 -2.96
C LEU A 42 -9.57 1.50 -1.96
N PHE A 43 -8.52 1.72 -1.16
CA PHE A 43 -8.09 0.74 -0.16
C PHE A 43 -9.12 0.53 0.94
N LYS A 44 -9.83 1.60 1.36
CA LYS A 44 -10.97 1.49 2.30
C LYS A 44 -12.07 0.58 1.76
N LYS A 45 -12.30 0.58 0.44
CA LYS A 45 -13.33 -0.25 -0.21
C LYS A 45 -12.91 -1.71 -0.32
N ASP A 46 -11.66 -1.98 -0.67
CA ASP A 46 -11.15 -3.34 -0.90
C ASP A 46 -9.61 -3.37 -0.79
N VAL A 47 -9.09 -3.49 0.42
CA VAL A 47 -7.63 -3.49 0.64
C VAL A 47 -6.94 -4.68 -0.03
N LEU A 48 -7.57 -5.85 -0.05
CA LEU A 48 -6.97 -7.06 -0.59
C LEU A 48 -6.71 -6.91 -2.08
N SER A 49 -7.74 -6.56 -2.86
CA SER A 49 -7.58 -6.41 -4.31
C SER A 49 -6.72 -5.20 -4.66
N ARG A 50 -6.87 -4.08 -3.94
CA ARG A 50 -6.10 -2.86 -4.21
C ARG A 50 -4.62 -2.99 -3.85
N SER A 51 -4.27 -3.80 -2.84
CA SER A 51 -2.86 -4.11 -2.55
C SER A 51 -2.23 -4.93 -3.67
N GLN A 52 -2.96 -5.90 -4.25
CA GLN A 52 -2.49 -6.66 -5.40
C GLN A 52 -2.29 -5.76 -6.64
N ASP A 53 -3.21 -4.83 -6.88
CA ASP A 53 -3.08 -3.86 -7.99
C ASP A 53 -1.79 -3.03 -7.84
N VAL A 54 -1.52 -2.48 -6.64
CA VAL A 54 -0.31 -1.70 -6.38
C VAL A 54 0.96 -2.53 -6.60
N ARG A 55 0.93 -3.83 -6.30
CA ARG A 55 2.06 -4.74 -6.57
C ARG A 55 2.46 -4.79 -8.03
N PHE A 56 1.53 -4.61 -8.97
CA PHE A 56 1.82 -4.66 -10.41
C PHE A 56 2.07 -3.29 -11.04
N MET A 57 1.98 -2.21 -10.26
CA MET A 57 2.22 -0.88 -10.80
C MET A 57 3.65 -0.72 -11.36
N PRO A 58 3.80 0.05 -12.45
CA PRO A 58 5.10 0.49 -12.96
C PRO A 58 5.93 1.18 -11.88
N GLU A 59 7.26 1.00 -11.93
CA GLU A 59 8.19 1.52 -10.92
C GLU A 59 8.09 3.04 -10.71
N LYS A 60 7.80 3.80 -11.77
CA LYS A 60 7.66 5.26 -11.69
C LYS A 60 6.42 5.72 -10.92
N VAL A 61 5.32 4.98 -11.02
CA VAL A 61 4.03 5.36 -10.39
C VAL A 61 3.83 4.72 -9.02
N PHE A 62 4.50 3.59 -8.78
CA PHE A 62 4.40 2.81 -7.55
C PHE A 62 4.60 3.65 -6.26
N PRO A 63 5.65 4.49 -6.13
CA PRO A 63 5.90 5.24 -4.89
C PRO A 63 4.73 6.15 -4.48
N TYR A 64 4.06 6.78 -5.45
CA TYR A 64 2.94 7.68 -5.22
C TYR A 64 1.73 6.94 -4.62
N TYR A 65 1.37 5.78 -5.19
CA TYR A 65 0.23 5.00 -4.69
C TYR A 65 0.57 4.17 -3.46
N MET A 66 1.83 3.73 -3.31
CA MET A 66 2.32 3.10 -2.08
C MET A 66 2.24 4.08 -0.89
N MET A 67 2.54 5.36 -1.11
CA MET A 67 2.37 6.40 -0.10
C MET A 67 0.90 6.57 0.31
N SER A 68 -0.02 6.51 -0.66
CA SER A 68 -1.46 6.52 -0.38
C SER A 68 -1.89 5.29 0.45
N PHE A 69 -1.33 4.12 0.14
CA PHE A 69 -1.58 2.91 0.93
C PHE A 69 -1.04 3.07 2.36
N GLY A 70 0.15 3.65 2.53
CA GLY A 70 0.70 3.96 3.87
C GLY A 70 -0.18 4.94 4.65
N GLY A 71 -0.76 5.93 3.97
CA GLY A 71 -1.75 6.84 4.55
C GLY A 71 -3.02 6.12 5.02
N PHE A 72 -3.51 5.15 4.24
CA PHE A 72 -4.61 4.29 4.66
C PHE A 72 -4.26 3.45 5.90
N VAL A 73 -3.09 2.81 5.91
CA VAL A 73 -2.61 2.05 7.07
C VAL A 73 -2.52 2.94 8.31
N GLN A 74 -1.94 4.12 8.23
CA GLN A 74 -1.85 5.01 9.40
C GLN A 74 -3.19 5.62 9.84
N GLY A 75 -4.18 5.67 8.94
CA GLY A 75 -5.48 6.26 9.22
C GLY A 75 -6.33 5.46 10.20
N GLY A 76 -6.09 4.15 10.37
CA GLY A 76 -6.82 3.32 11.33
C GLY A 76 -8.29 3.00 10.97
N GLU A 77 -8.82 3.56 9.88
CA GLU A 77 -10.20 3.39 9.44
C GLU A 77 -10.35 2.22 8.46
N TYR A 78 -10.21 0.99 8.95
CA TYR A 78 -10.11 -0.22 8.10
C TYR A 78 -11.45 -0.88 7.73
N GLY A 79 -12.57 -0.39 8.27
CA GLY A 79 -13.89 -1.00 8.07
C GLY A 79 -13.99 -2.37 8.72
N GLU A 80 -14.36 -3.38 7.94
CA GLU A 80 -14.49 -4.78 8.38
C GLU A 80 -13.15 -5.53 8.45
N ASN A 81 -12.09 -4.97 7.87
CA ASN A 81 -10.78 -5.61 7.87
C ASN A 81 -10.09 -5.44 9.23
N SER A 82 -9.36 -6.47 9.66
CA SER A 82 -8.52 -6.34 10.85
C SER A 82 -7.28 -5.49 10.55
N SER A 83 -6.77 -4.80 11.57
CA SER A 83 -5.50 -4.07 11.46
C SER A 83 -4.34 -4.98 11.04
N CYS A 84 -4.38 -6.26 11.43
CA CYS A 84 -3.40 -7.27 11.05
C CYS A 84 -3.44 -7.57 9.55
N ASP A 85 -4.63 -7.78 9.00
CA ASP A 85 -4.79 -8.09 7.57
C ASP A 85 -4.32 -6.93 6.69
N VAL A 86 -4.67 -5.70 7.10
CA VAL A 86 -4.24 -4.47 6.40
C VAL A 86 -2.71 -4.31 6.45
N ALA A 87 -2.10 -4.54 7.62
CA ALA A 87 -0.66 -4.48 7.78
C ALA A 87 0.07 -5.54 6.94
N ASN A 88 -0.44 -6.78 6.93
CA ASN A 88 0.10 -7.86 6.10
C ASN A 88 0.04 -7.51 4.61
N CYS A 89 -1.11 -7.03 4.12
CA CYS A 89 -1.24 -6.60 2.72
C CYS A 89 -0.21 -5.52 2.35
N TYR A 90 0.04 -4.57 3.26
CA TYR A 90 1.02 -3.50 3.04
C TYR A 90 2.46 -4.03 3.00
N ILE A 91 2.83 -4.91 3.94
CA ILE A 91 4.15 -5.54 4.01
C ILE A 91 4.39 -6.40 2.77
N ASP A 92 3.43 -7.23 2.37
CA ASP A 92 3.53 -8.13 1.22
C ASP A 92 3.84 -7.38 -0.08
N VAL A 93 3.25 -6.19 -0.26
CA VAL A 93 3.53 -5.35 -1.44
C VAL A 93 4.97 -4.83 -1.41
N ILE A 94 5.45 -4.38 -0.25
CA ILE A 94 6.84 -3.92 -0.08
C ILE A 94 7.81 -5.06 -0.34
N GLU A 95 7.62 -6.21 0.30
CA GLU A 95 8.50 -7.38 0.13
C GLU A 95 8.52 -7.83 -1.33
N SER A 96 7.36 -7.89 -1.98
CA SER A 96 7.27 -8.23 -3.40
C SER A 96 8.08 -7.27 -4.27
N LYS A 97 8.04 -5.96 -4.00
CA LYS A 97 8.87 -4.99 -4.73
C LYS A 97 10.34 -5.09 -4.40
N LEU A 98 10.72 -5.24 -3.13
CA LEU A 98 12.12 -5.41 -2.74
C LEU A 98 12.76 -6.63 -3.40
N ASN A 99 12.00 -7.71 -3.60
CA ASN A 99 12.47 -8.90 -4.33
C ASN A 99 12.63 -8.67 -5.84
N GLN A 100 12.02 -7.62 -6.41
CA GLN A 100 12.11 -7.27 -7.83
C GLN A 100 13.21 -6.24 -8.14
N VAL A 101 13.50 -5.31 -7.22
CA VAL A 101 14.51 -4.24 -7.44
C VAL A 101 15.90 -4.63 -6.95
N LYS A 102 16.94 -4.53 -7.81
CA LYS A 102 18.35 -4.69 -7.41
C LYS A 102 18.92 -3.49 -6.61
N ARG A 103 18.21 -2.35 -6.53
CA ARG A 103 18.58 -1.17 -5.71
C ARG A 103 17.33 -0.47 -5.17
N VAL A 104 17.36 -0.16 -3.88
CA VAL A 104 16.23 0.36 -3.08
C VAL A 104 16.61 1.75 -2.59
N SER A 105 16.17 2.84 -3.23
CA SER A 105 16.72 4.17 -2.88
C SER A 105 15.73 5.36 -2.80
N PRO A 106 14.40 5.16 -2.79
CA PRO A 106 13.58 6.10 -2.00
C PRO A 106 12.47 5.46 -1.14
N LEU A 107 12.26 4.14 -1.21
CA LEU A 107 11.21 3.46 -0.44
C LEU A 107 11.50 3.34 1.07
N VAL A 108 12.78 3.41 1.45
CA VAL A 108 13.26 3.06 2.80
C VAL A 108 12.65 3.94 3.91
N GLU A 109 12.45 5.24 3.65
CA GLU A 109 11.94 6.17 4.68
C GLU A 109 10.45 5.97 4.96
N ASN A 110 9.64 5.75 3.91
CA ASN A 110 8.21 5.45 4.05
C ASN A 110 7.98 4.08 4.70
N VAL A 111 8.75 3.07 4.31
CA VAL A 111 8.71 1.74 4.93
C VAL A 111 9.05 1.86 6.42
N SER A 112 10.05 2.67 6.79
CA SER A 112 10.44 2.86 8.19
C SER A 112 9.38 3.57 9.05
N LEU A 113 8.55 4.45 8.46
CA LEU A 113 7.45 5.09 9.19
C LEU A 113 6.28 4.14 9.40
N VAL A 114 5.93 3.34 8.41
CA VAL A 114 4.83 2.37 8.54
C VAL A 114 5.24 1.18 9.41
N LEU A 115 6.47 0.69 9.30
CA LEU A 115 6.99 -0.35 10.20
C LEU A 115 7.04 0.13 11.66
N ARG A 116 7.34 1.41 11.92
CA ARG A 116 7.27 1.98 13.27
C ARG A 116 5.83 2.03 13.79
N PHE A 117 4.87 2.47 12.97
CA PHE A 117 3.45 2.43 13.36
C PHE A 117 2.99 1.01 13.69
N ILE A 118 3.29 0.04 12.81
CA ILE A 118 2.96 -1.38 13.04
C ILE A 118 3.60 -1.89 14.33
N ARG A 119 4.88 -1.58 14.55
CA ARG A 119 5.63 -1.97 15.76
C ARG A 119 5.05 -1.34 17.03
N ASP A 120 4.71 -0.06 17.00
CA ASP A 120 4.21 0.66 18.17
C ASP A 120 2.76 0.27 18.51
N ASP A 121 2.02 -0.32 17.56
CA ASP A 121 0.70 -0.92 17.76
C ASP A 121 0.74 -2.44 18.07
N ILE A 122 1.93 -3.08 18.18
CA ILE A 122 2.10 -4.55 18.45
C ILE A 122 1.31 -5.03 19.68
N GLY A 123 1.06 -4.18 20.67
CA GLY A 123 0.19 -4.51 21.81
C GLY A 123 -1.21 -4.98 21.38
N LYS A 124 -1.79 -4.39 20.33
CA LYS A 124 -3.08 -4.82 19.74
C LYS A 124 -2.95 -6.03 18.83
N PHE A 125 -1.78 -6.23 18.21
CA PHE A 125 -1.49 -7.41 17.39
C PHE A 125 -1.38 -8.68 18.24
N ILE A 126 -0.79 -8.59 19.44
CA ILE A 126 -0.63 -9.72 20.36
C ILE A 126 -1.97 -10.11 21.00
N ASP A 127 -2.83 -9.14 21.33
CA ASP A 127 -4.17 -9.42 21.90
C ASP A 127 -5.11 -10.13 20.90
N GLY A 128 -4.91 -9.93 19.58
CA GLY A 128 -5.62 -10.68 18.54
C GLY A 128 -5.22 -12.16 18.43
N PHE A 129 -4.07 -12.55 18.98
CA PHE A 129 -3.59 -13.93 19.06
C PHE A 129 -3.88 -14.61 20.41
N GLY A 130 -4.43 -13.88 21.38
CA GLY A 130 -4.63 -14.37 22.75
C GLY A 130 -6.09 -14.41 23.20
N VAL A 131 -6.90 -15.36 22.69
CA VAL A 131 -7.70 -16.36 23.45
C VAL A 131 -8.41 -17.28 22.43
N ARG A 132 -7.70 -18.31 21.94
CA ARG A 132 -8.29 -19.64 21.75
C ARG A 132 -7.43 -20.65 22.48
N GLY A 133 -7.33 -20.44 23.80
CA GLY A 133 -6.84 -21.44 24.74
C GLY A 133 -8.05 -22.21 25.29
N SER A 134 -8.02 -23.52 25.09
CA SER A 134 -9.01 -24.52 25.47
C SER A 134 -9.64 -24.34 26.85
N LYS A 135 -10.96 -24.54 26.90
CA LYS A 135 -11.62 -25.32 27.96
C LYS A 135 -12.58 -26.30 27.30
#